data_AF-A0A7S3M9P9-F1
#
_entry.id   AF-A0A7S3M9P9-F1
#
_cell.length_a   1.000
_cell.length_b   1.000
_cell.length_c   1.000
_cell.angle_alpha   90.00
_cell.angle_beta   90.00
_cell.angle_gamma   90.00
#
_symmetry.space_group_name_H-M   'P 1'
#
loop_
_entity.id
_entity.type
_entity.pdbx_description
1 polymer ?
#
loop_
_entity_poly.entity_id
_entity_poly.type
_entity_poly.pdbx_seq_one_letter_code
_entity_poly.pdbx_strand_id
1 'polypeptide(L)'
;GVLGEWIYRMDGFRQWGSFVQVLEVRYPMQALRNVRRSVVGTSYSHLFRNGSSAYAGLYGGREQPQASGADPLGHRLWGLRAGGQWPLAPQWVAFARADWEHRRYGGQDPFFAVTRSDRQAQLALGLSWTPAPGWRVTKE
;
A
#
# COMPACT_ATOMS: atom_id res chain seq x y z
N GLY A 1 15.90 -7.13 0.32
CA GLY A 1 14.86 -6.83 -0.69
C GLY A 1 15.37 -5.74 -1.62
N VAL A 2 14.69 -5.51 -2.73
CA VAL A 2 14.98 -4.46 -3.71
C VAL A 2 13.74 -3.59 -3.89
N LEU A 3 13.94 -2.27 -3.96
CA LEU A 3 12.91 -1.30 -4.30
C LEU A 3 13.48 -0.38 -5.38
N GLY A 4 12.75 -0.24 -6.48
CA GLY A 4 13.02 0.74 -7.53
C GLY A 4 11.82 1.67 -7.66
N GLU A 5 12.07 2.97 -7.74
CA GLU A 5 11.04 3.99 -7.87
C GLU A 5 11.39 4.94 -9.01
N TRP A 6 10.37 5.31 -9.78
CA TRP A 6 10.45 6.30 -10.83
C TRP A 6 9.38 7.37 -10.59
N ILE A 7 9.79 8.62 -10.65
CA ILE A 7 8.92 9.78 -10.44
C ILE A 7 9.04 10.70 -11.65
N TYR A 8 7.91 10.96 -12.29
CA TYR A 8 7.76 11.94 -13.35
C TYR A 8 6.93 13.13 -12.86
N ARG A 9 7.58 14.29 -12.72
CA ARG A 9 6.92 15.55 -12.38
C ARG A 9 6.44 16.20 -13.67
N MET A 10 5.13 16.25 -13.85
CA MET A 10 4.52 16.88 -15.03
C MET A 10 4.64 18.40 -14.93
N ASP A 11 4.47 18.92 -13.71
CA ASP A 11 4.66 20.33 -13.35
C ASP A 11 4.89 20.44 -11.82
N GLY A 12 4.76 21.65 -11.26
CA GLY A 12 4.89 21.90 -9.82
C GLY A 12 3.74 21.37 -8.95
N PHE A 13 2.66 20.88 -9.55
CA PHE A 13 1.43 20.44 -8.87
C PHE A 13 1.09 18.97 -9.12
N ARG A 14 1.56 18.39 -10.22
CA ARG A 14 1.16 17.05 -10.68
C ARG A 14 2.37 16.16 -10.85
N GLN A 15 2.26 14.96 -10.29
CA GLN A 15 3.33 13.97 -10.34
C GLN A 15 2.76 12.58 -10.59
N TRP A 16 3.44 11.82 -11.45
CA TRP A 16 3.25 10.39 -11.62
C TRP A 16 4.40 9.64 -10.96
N GLY A 17 4.09 8.61 -10.18
CA GLY A 17 5.05 7.72 -9.56
C GLY A 17 4.81 6.29 -10.04
N SER A 18 5.87 5.51 -10.22
CA SER A 18 5.79 4.08 -10.43
C SER A 18 6.87 3.40 -9.61
N PHE A 19 6.58 2.21 -9.10
CA PHE A 19 7.52 1.48 -8.26
C PHE A 19 7.49 0.00 -8.56
N VAL A 20 8.60 -0.66 -8.29
CA VAL A 20 8.74 -2.12 -8.26
C VAL A 20 9.43 -2.52 -6.97
N GLN A 21 8.89 -3.52 -6.29
CA GLN A 21 9.37 -3.98 -5.00
C GLN A 21 9.47 -5.50 -5.01
N VAL A 22 10.62 -6.02 -4.56
CA VAL A 22 10.86 -7.44 -4.33
C VAL A 22 11.38 -7.63 -2.90
N LEU A 23 10.63 -8.35 -2.08
CA LEU A 23 10.94 -8.62 -0.68
C LEU A 23 11.05 -10.13 -0.44
N GLU A 24 11.96 -10.51 0.45
CA GLU A 24 11.92 -11.82 1.07
C GLU A 24 11.42 -11.63 2.50
N VAL A 25 10.30 -12.27 2.82
CA VAL A 25 9.70 -12.25 4.16
C VAL A 25 10.00 -13.60 4.80
N ARG A 26 10.74 -13.56 5.91
CA ARG A 26 11.14 -14.76 6.65
C ARG A 26 10.44 -14.78 8.00
N TYR A 27 9.88 -15.92 8.37
CA TYR A 27 9.23 -16.15 9.65
C TYR A 27 10.07 -17.17 10.45
N PRO A 28 10.84 -16.72 11.47
CA PRO A 28 11.83 -17.55 12.15
C PRO A 28 11.31 -18.89 12.70
N MET A 29 10.06 -18.94 13.14
CA MET A 29 9.42 -20.15 13.69
C MET A 29 8.45 -20.83 12.72
N GLN A 30 8.24 -20.27 11.52
CA GLN A 30 7.25 -20.75 10.56
C GLN A 30 7.84 -20.73 9.14
N ALA A 31 8.92 -21.49 8.93
CA ALA A 31 9.66 -21.50 7.66
C ALA A 31 8.77 -21.84 6.44
N LEU A 32 7.69 -22.61 6.64
CA LEU A 32 6.68 -22.91 5.62
C LEU A 32 6.02 -21.65 5.04
N ARG A 33 5.98 -20.55 5.82
CA ARG A 33 5.40 -19.26 5.45
C ARG A 33 6.41 -18.29 4.86
N ASN A 34 7.67 -18.69 4.71
CA ASN A 34 8.65 -17.83 4.06
C ASN A 34 8.18 -17.56 2.62
N VAL A 35 8.09 -16.29 2.26
CA VAL A 35 7.55 -15.86 0.97
C VAL A 35 8.47 -14.85 0.30
N ARG A 36 8.54 -14.92 -1.02
CA ARG A 36 9.04 -13.84 -1.86
C ARG A 36 7.85 -13.03 -2.36
N ARG A 37 7.76 -11.76 -1.94
CA ARG A 37 6.74 -10.81 -2.41
C ARG A 37 7.31 -9.98 -3.55
N SER A 38 6.60 -9.91 -4.68
CA SER A 38 6.92 -9.03 -5.80
C SER A 38 5.70 -8.18 -6.13
N VAL A 39 5.83 -6.85 -6.05
CA VAL A 39 4.75 -5.89 -6.30
C VAL A 39 5.25 -4.82 -7.26
N VAL A 40 4.39 -4.42 -8.18
CA VAL A 40 4.58 -3.24 -9.04
C VAL A 40 3.35 -2.35 -8.89
N GLY A 41 3.53 -1.04 -8.94
CA GLY A 41 2.42 -0.12 -8.85
C GLY A 41 2.71 1.24 -9.46
N THR A 42 1.64 2.00 -9.65
CA THR A 42 1.68 3.36 -10.15
C THR A 42 0.71 4.23 -9.37
N SER A 43 1.04 5.51 -9.22
CA SER A 43 0.24 6.48 -8.50
C SER A 43 0.33 7.85 -9.14
N TYR A 44 -0.80 8.55 -9.16
CA TYR A 44 -0.90 9.94 -9.54
C TYR A 44 -1.17 10.78 -8.30
N SER A 45 -0.48 11.92 -8.18
CA SER A 45 -0.68 12.89 -7.10
C SER A 45 -0.88 14.30 -7.64
N HIS A 46 -1.75 15.05 -6.99
CA HIS A 46 -2.10 16.42 -7.31
C HIS A 46 -2.01 17.28 -6.03
N LEU A 47 -1.20 18.34 -6.06
CA LEU A 47 -1.17 19.43 -5.09
C LEU A 47 -2.04 20.59 -5.60
N PHE A 48 -3.06 20.95 -4.86
CA PHE A 48 -3.97 22.04 -5.21
C PHE A 48 -3.40 23.39 -4.75
N ARG A 49 -3.83 24.48 -5.39
CA ARG A 49 -3.35 25.84 -5.09
C ARG A 49 -3.66 26.29 -3.66
N ASN A 50 -4.68 25.70 -3.02
CA ASN A 50 -5.05 25.95 -1.64
C ASN A 50 -4.18 25.18 -0.63
N GLY A 51 -3.13 24.48 -1.08
CA GLY A 51 -2.23 23.66 -0.25
C GLY A 51 -2.77 22.26 0.08
N SER A 52 -3.99 21.92 -0.36
CA SER A 52 -4.49 20.55 -0.25
C SER A 52 -3.73 19.64 -1.20
N SER A 53 -3.63 18.35 -0.88
CA SER A 53 -3.05 17.35 -1.77
C SER A 53 -3.92 16.11 -1.81
N ALA A 54 -3.93 15.43 -2.95
CA ALA A 54 -4.58 14.15 -3.11
C ALA A 54 -3.73 13.24 -3.98
N TYR A 55 -3.87 11.93 -3.79
CA TYR A 55 -3.27 10.93 -4.64
C TYR A 55 -4.20 9.73 -4.79
N ALA A 56 -4.04 9.03 -5.90
CA ALA A 56 -4.67 7.75 -6.16
C ALA A 56 -3.69 6.87 -6.93
N GLY A 57 -3.74 5.58 -6.69
CA GLY A 57 -2.85 4.63 -7.33
C GLY A 57 -3.39 3.22 -7.27
N LEU A 58 -2.77 2.37 -8.06
CA LEU A 58 -3.07 0.95 -8.13
C LEU A 58 -1.77 0.17 -8.14
N TYR A 59 -1.84 -1.04 -7.62
CA TYR A 59 -0.70 -1.95 -7.60
C TYR A 59 -1.17 -3.38 -7.78
N GLY A 60 -0.24 -4.22 -8.23
CA GLY A 60 -0.45 -5.63 -8.47
C GLY A 60 0.81 -6.40 -8.18
N GLY A 61 0.66 -7.67 -7.83
CA GLY A 61 1.79 -8.48 -7.45
C GLY A 61 1.45 -9.91 -7.09
N ARG A 62 2.42 -10.57 -6.49
CA ARG A 62 2.32 -11.94 -6.02
C ARG A 62 3.19 -12.17 -4.80
N GLU A 63 2.74 -13.06 -3.95
CA GLU A 63 3.52 -13.68 -2.88
C GLU A 63 3.73 -15.15 -3.21
N GLN A 64 5.00 -15.54 -3.35
CA GLN A 64 5.42 -16.88 -3.71
C GLN A 64 6.06 -17.56 -2.49
N PRO A 65 5.48 -18.65 -1.99
CA PRO A 65 6.08 -19.46 -0.93
C PRO A 65 7.45 -20.02 -1.37
N GLN A 66 8.39 -20.09 -0.44
CA GLN A 66 9.72 -20.65 -0.68
C GLN A 66 9.80 -22.16 -0.35
N ALA A 67 8.85 -22.67 0.44
CA ALA A 67 8.81 -24.07 0.84
C ALA A 67 8.00 -24.93 -0.15
N SER A 68 8.41 -26.18 -0.36
CA SER A 68 7.68 -27.15 -1.19
C SER A 68 6.31 -27.49 -0.57
N GLY A 69 5.26 -27.55 -1.39
CA GLY A 69 3.90 -27.87 -0.94
C GLY A 69 3.19 -26.72 -0.21
N ALA A 70 3.80 -25.54 -0.14
CA ALA A 70 3.21 -24.35 0.48
C ALA A 70 2.36 -23.52 -0.51
N ASP A 71 2.07 -24.02 -1.71
CA ASP A 71 1.29 -23.34 -2.76
C ASP A 71 -0.05 -22.74 -2.28
N PRO A 72 -0.80 -23.36 -1.34
CA PRO A 72 -2.00 -22.76 -0.78
C PRO A 72 -1.76 -21.44 -0.03
N LEU A 73 -0.53 -21.17 0.44
CA LEU A 73 -0.15 -19.92 1.11
C LEU A 73 0.21 -18.80 0.11
N GLY A 74 0.55 -19.18 -1.11
CA GLY A 74 0.89 -18.26 -2.19
C GLY A 74 -0.35 -17.61 -2.78
N HIS A 75 -0.24 -16.33 -3.14
CA HIS A 75 -1.36 -15.62 -3.74
C HIS A 75 -0.92 -14.55 -4.74
N ARG A 76 -1.84 -14.22 -5.64
CA ARG A 76 -1.78 -13.02 -6.47
C ARG A 76 -2.61 -11.93 -5.82
N LEU A 77 -2.14 -10.70 -5.90
CA LEU A 77 -2.80 -9.55 -5.31
C LEU A 77 -2.94 -8.41 -6.31
N TRP A 78 -3.99 -7.64 -6.16
CA TRP A 78 -4.10 -6.30 -6.73
C TRP A 78 -4.85 -5.40 -5.78
N GLY A 79 -4.56 -4.11 -5.82
CA GLY A 79 -5.14 -3.16 -4.91
C GLY A 79 -5.18 -1.75 -5.46
N LEU A 80 -6.02 -0.96 -4.82
CA LEU A 80 -6.21 0.45 -5.03
C LEU A 80 -5.85 1.17 -3.74
N ARG A 81 -5.23 2.34 -3.87
CA ARG A 81 -4.95 3.22 -2.75
C ARG A 81 -5.26 4.65 -3.14
N ALA A 82 -5.89 5.38 -2.24
CA ALA A 82 -6.14 6.80 -2.42
C ALA A 82 -5.99 7.50 -1.08
N GLY A 83 -5.68 8.78 -1.12
CA GLY A 83 -5.65 9.59 0.08
C GLY A 83 -5.43 11.05 -0.22
N GLY A 84 -5.56 11.87 0.81
CA GLY A 84 -5.38 13.30 0.69
C GLY A 84 -5.17 13.98 2.02
N GLN A 85 -4.76 15.23 1.93
CA GLN A 85 -4.56 16.13 3.04
C GLN A 85 -5.18 17.49 2.73
N TRP A 86 -5.84 18.08 3.72
CA TRP A 86 -6.52 19.36 3.61
C TRP A 86 -6.08 20.25 4.76
N PRO A 87 -5.33 21.33 4.47
CA PRO A 87 -5.07 22.38 5.45
C PRO A 87 -6.40 23.03 5.86
N LEU A 88 -6.78 22.86 7.12
CA LEU A 88 -7.99 23.48 7.68
C LEU A 88 -7.70 24.85 8.30
N ALA A 89 -6.50 25.00 8.87
CA ALA A 89 -5.98 26.22 9.46
C ALA A 89 -4.44 26.19 9.40
N PRO A 90 -3.72 27.30 9.69
CA PRO A 90 -2.25 27.33 9.62
C PRO A 90 -1.53 26.23 10.43
N GLN A 91 -2.20 25.71 11.46
CA GLN A 91 -1.66 24.71 12.39
C GLN A 91 -2.28 23.33 12.21
N TRP A 92 -3.36 23.21 11.44
CA TRP A 92 -4.22 22.03 11.40
C TRP A 92 -4.36 21.47 9.99
N VAL A 93 -4.07 20.18 9.84
CA VAL A 93 -4.23 19.46 8.59
C VAL A 93 -5.07 18.22 8.84
N ALA A 94 -6.21 18.10 8.16
CA ALA A 94 -6.97 16.87 8.10
C ALA A 94 -6.39 15.95 7.03
N PHE A 95 -6.46 14.64 7.24
CA PHE A 95 -6.07 13.67 6.23
C PHE A 95 -7.03 12.48 6.20
N ALA A 96 -7.11 11.86 5.03
CA ALA A 96 -7.86 10.63 4.81
C ALA A 96 -7.03 9.71 3.91
N ARG A 97 -7.09 8.40 4.19
CA ARG A 97 -6.52 7.36 3.33
C ARG A 97 -7.51 6.20 3.24
N ALA A 98 -7.70 5.69 2.03
CA ALA A 98 -8.45 4.48 1.78
C ALA A 98 -7.59 3.51 0.96
N ASP A 99 -7.59 2.25 1.36
CA ASP A 99 -6.87 1.18 0.69
C ASP A 99 -7.83 0.00 0.51
N TRP A 100 -7.78 -0.62 -0.67
CA TRP A 100 -8.53 -1.83 -0.97
C TRP A 100 -7.60 -2.82 -1.66
N GLU A 101 -7.61 -4.08 -1.23
CA GLU A 101 -6.78 -5.13 -1.81
C GLU A 101 -7.59 -6.41 -1.96
N HIS A 102 -7.41 -7.07 -3.10
CA HIS A 102 -7.95 -8.38 -3.38
C HIS A 102 -6.81 -9.39 -3.54
N ARG A 103 -6.92 -10.53 -2.84
CA ARG A 103 -5.93 -11.60 -2.87
C ARG A 103 -6.59 -12.90 -3.32
N ARG A 104 -6.03 -13.53 -4.35
CA ARG A 104 -6.47 -14.84 -4.84
C ARG A 104 -5.35 -15.86 -4.64
N TYR A 105 -5.62 -16.87 -3.83
CA TYR A 105 -4.63 -17.90 -3.46
C TYR A 105 -4.50 -18.94 -4.57
N GLY A 106 -3.31 -19.55 -4.68
CA GLY A 106 -2.94 -20.44 -5.78
C GLY A 106 -3.34 -21.91 -5.59
N GLY A 107 -3.38 -22.39 -4.34
CA GLY A 107 -3.73 -23.76 -4.00
C GLY A 107 -5.15 -23.91 -3.44
N GLN A 108 -5.66 -25.15 -3.45
CA GLN A 108 -6.83 -25.50 -2.65
C GLN A 108 -6.45 -25.43 -1.17
N ASP A 109 -7.33 -24.87 -0.37
CA ASP A 109 -7.19 -24.92 1.08
C ASP A 109 -7.19 -26.41 1.53
N PRO A 110 -6.21 -26.86 2.33
CA PRO A 110 -6.06 -28.26 2.69
C PRO A 110 -7.21 -28.79 3.57
N PHE A 111 -8.00 -27.91 4.20
CA PHE A 111 -9.12 -28.31 5.05
C PHE A 111 -10.45 -28.26 4.31
N PHE A 112 -10.59 -27.40 3.30
CA PHE A 112 -11.88 -27.11 2.66
C PHE A 112 -11.94 -27.42 1.17
N ALA A 113 -10.83 -27.83 0.53
CA ALA A 113 -10.72 -28.13 -0.91
C ALA A 113 -11.19 -27.00 -1.85
N VAL A 114 -11.26 -25.76 -1.35
CA VAL A 114 -11.66 -24.56 -2.12
C VAL A 114 -10.49 -23.61 -2.26
N THR A 115 -10.44 -22.88 -3.38
CA THR A 115 -9.46 -21.81 -3.56
C THR A 115 -9.91 -20.57 -2.81
N ARG A 116 -9.13 -20.18 -1.78
CA ARG A 116 -9.42 -18.99 -0.98
C ARG A 116 -9.26 -17.70 -1.81
N SER A 117 -10.17 -16.77 -1.56
CA SER A 117 -10.11 -15.42 -2.10
C SER A 117 -10.48 -14.42 -1.00
N ASP A 118 -9.61 -13.44 -0.77
CA ASP A 118 -9.81 -12.42 0.24
C ASP A 118 -10.01 -11.05 -0.38
N ARG A 119 -10.76 -10.20 0.33
CA ARG A 119 -10.90 -8.77 0.05
C ARG A 119 -10.69 -8.03 1.36
N GLN A 120 -9.81 -7.04 1.35
CA GLN A 120 -9.49 -6.24 2.51
C GLN A 120 -9.66 -4.77 2.16
N ALA A 121 -10.38 -4.03 3.00
CA ALA A 121 -10.51 -2.59 2.89
C ALA A 121 -9.98 -1.96 4.19
N GLN A 122 -9.29 -0.82 4.06
CA GLN A 122 -8.82 -0.03 5.18
C GLN A 122 -9.19 1.43 4.93
N LEU A 123 -9.62 2.11 5.98
CA LEU A 123 -9.91 3.54 5.98
C LEU A 123 -9.23 4.14 7.21
N ALA A 124 -8.48 5.21 7.00
CA ALA A 124 -7.88 6.01 8.05
C ALA A 124 -8.28 7.47 7.87
N LEU A 125 -8.68 8.11 8.96
CA LEU A 125 -9.09 9.51 9.01
C LEU A 125 -8.41 10.14 10.22
N GLY A 126 -7.80 11.31 10.06
CA GLY A 126 -7.10 11.91 11.18
C GLY A 126 -6.83 13.39 11.03
N LEU A 127 -6.28 13.95 12.10
CA LEU A 127 -5.88 15.35 12.22
C LEU A 127 -4.43 15.42 12.66
N SER A 128 -3.67 16.28 11.99
CA SER A 128 -2.31 16.65 12.40
C SER A 128 -2.28 18.10 12.86
N TRP A 129 -1.70 18.31 14.04
CA TRP A 129 -1.49 19.61 14.65
C TRP A 129 0.00 19.96 14.70
N THR A 130 0.35 21.16 14.27
CA THR A 130 1.72 21.70 14.29
C THR A 130 1.75 22.94 15.18
N PRO A 131 1.93 22.80 16.51
CA PRO A 131 1.87 23.92 17.46
C PRO A 131 3.01 24.92 17.29
N ALA A 132 4.18 24.42 16.90
CA ALA A 132 5.40 25.20 16.70
C ALA A 132 6.23 24.60 15.56
N PRO A 133 7.09 25.38 14.89
CA PRO A 133 8.02 24.85 13.90
C PRO A 133 8.84 23.68 14.50
N GLY A 134 8.86 22.55 13.81
CA GLY A 134 9.57 21.33 14.24
C GLY A 134 8.75 20.35 15.08
N TRP A 135 7.53 20.70 15.53
CA TRP A 135 6.66 19.82 16.30
C TRP A 135 5.43 19.39 15.49
N ARG A 136 5.16 18.08 15.41
CA ARG A 136 3.95 17.53 14.78
C ARG A 136 3.33 16.46 15.66
N VAL A 137 2.06 16.64 16.01
CA VAL A 137 1.23 15.66 16.68
C VAL A 137 0.18 15.16 15.70
N THR A 138 0.13 13.85 15.48
CA THR A 138 -0.84 13.22 14.57
C THR A 138 -1.73 12.29 15.38
N LYS A 139 -3.04 12.48 15.25
CA LYS A 139 -4.04 11.55 15.77
C LYS A 139 -4.71 10.87 14.58
N GLU A 140 -4.70 9.54 14.61
CA GLU A 140 -5.27 8.63 13.61
C GLU A 140 -6.33 7.72 14.22
#